data_AF-A0A559MGP7-F1
#
_entry.id   AF-A0A559MGP7-F1
#
_cell.length_a   1.000
_cell.length_b   1.000
_cell.length_c   1.000
_cell.angle_alpha   90.00
_cell.angle_beta   90.00
_cell.angle_gamma   90.00
#
_symmetry.space_group_name_H-M   'P 1'
#
loop_
_entity.id
_entity.type
_entity.pdbx_description
1 polymer ?
#
loop_
_entity_poly.entity_id
_entity_poly.type
_entity_poly.pdbx_seq_one_letter_code
_entity_poly.pdbx_strand_id
1 'polypeptide(L)'
;MTNKILESPKEAIKNTSLLATLLLDLFEKITGRQPLNSKSWTSHVNGALALVRLRGLDHFQDPAEFHVLVRFNNHFLIGCVASGSLVSDVLLAIRRYVEERLDVPDYTLQMSDSMISYAKLQNEKRRGVLSDEEFIEVSLELDAKLQALDLNMPPPWGYSRTLLSHKSERSFDLYFDTYSHRNKCHARNIFRVARILINESLIDLFLESSIADKHLASMRTASNYITLAVTLAFATRKSLLAFLNERHMSGLGKYLHCLAATHSLPSG
;
A
#
# COMPACT_ATOMS: atom_id res chain seq x y z
N MET A 1 -24.94 9.27 6.25
CA MET A 1 -25.11 8.56 7.55
C MET A 1 -24.00 8.92 8.54
N THR A 2 -22.74 9.04 8.11
CA THR A 2 -21.58 9.34 8.97
C THR A 2 -21.71 10.65 9.76
N ASN A 3 -22.18 11.75 9.14
CA ASN A 3 -22.25 13.05 9.83
C ASN A 3 -23.15 13.07 11.07
N LYS A 4 -24.34 12.44 11.03
CA LYS A 4 -25.24 12.37 12.19
C LYS A 4 -24.71 11.53 13.35
N ILE A 5 -23.87 10.53 13.05
CA ILE A 5 -23.23 9.68 14.06
C ILE A 5 -22.12 10.46 14.78
N LEU A 6 -21.45 11.38 14.07
CA LEU A 6 -20.40 12.24 14.62
C LEU A 6 -20.95 13.37 15.51
N GLU A 7 -22.24 13.70 15.41
CA GLU A 7 -22.90 14.70 16.27
C GLU A 7 -23.08 14.21 17.72
N SER A 8 -23.01 12.90 17.96
CA SER A 8 -23.03 12.32 19.31
C SER A 8 -21.65 11.81 19.70
N PRO A 9 -20.98 12.43 20.71
CA PRO A 9 -19.67 11.98 21.16
C PRO A 9 -19.62 10.50 21.57
N LYS A 10 -20.73 9.97 22.13
CA LYS A 10 -20.85 8.56 22.53
C LYS A 10 -20.91 7.61 21.33
N GLU A 11 -21.51 8.04 20.24
CA GLU A 11 -21.61 7.23 19.01
C GLU A 11 -20.33 7.36 18.17
N ALA A 12 -19.71 8.54 18.16
CA ALA A 12 -18.49 8.84 17.42
C ALA A 12 -17.31 7.94 17.82
N ILE A 13 -17.17 7.61 19.11
CA ILE A 13 -16.05 6.80 19.64
C ILE A 13 -16.22 5.28 19.41
N LYS A 14 -17.36 4.80 18.90
CA LYS A 14 -17.58 3.37 18.69
C LYS A 14 -16.67 2.80 17.59
N ASN A 15 -16.33 1.51 17.70
CA ASN A 15 -15.60 0.77 16.66
C ASN A 15 -16.29 0.86 15.30
N THR A 16 -17.62 0.86 15.28
CA THR A 16 -18.42 0.99 14.06
C THR A 16 -18.15 2.29 13.32
N SER A 17 -18.02 3.41 14.05
CA SER A 17 -17.70 4.72 13.48
C SER A 17 -16.30 4.76 12.89
N LEU A 18 -15.32 4.18 13.61
CA LEU A 18 -13.95 4.07 13.11
C LEU A 18 -13.85 3.20 11.85
N LEU A 19 -14.48 2.03 11.87
CA LEU A 19 -14.51 1.10 10.73
C LEU A 19 -15.28 1.68 9.53
N ALA A 20 -16.37 2.42 9.76
CA ALA A 20 -17.12 3.08 8.69
C ALA A 20 -16.27 4.16 8.00
N THR A 21 -15.51 4.94 8.76
CA THR A 21 -14.59 5.94 8.19
C THR A 21 -13.46 5.28 7.39
N LEU A 22 -12.88 4.18 7.88
CA LEU A 22 -11.87 3.41 7.15
C LEU A 22 -12.43 2.82 5.84
N LEU A 23 -13.65 2.28 5.88
CA LEU A 23 -14.30 1.72 4.70
C LEU A 23 -14.61 2.80 3.65
N LEU A 24 -15.06 3.97 4.09
CA LEU A 24 -15.34 5.09 3.20
C LEU A 24 -14.06 5.59 2.52
N ASP A 25 -12.99 5.76 3.30
CA ASP A 25 -11.67 6.15 2.77
C ASP A 25 -11.16 5.12 1.75
N LEU A 26 -11.26 3.83 2.06
CA LEU A 26 -10.89 2.76 1.14
C LEU A 26 -11.72 2.84 -0.16
N PHE A 27 -13.03 3.02 -0.06
CA PHE A 27 -13.93 3.10 -1.21
C PHE A 27 -13.61 4.30 -2.11
N GLU A 28 -13.32 5.47 -1.55
CA GLU A 28 -12.98 6.67 -2.32
C GLU A 28 -11.63 6.53 -3.04
N LYS A 29 -10.63 5.96 -2.36
CA LYS A 29 -9.31 5.66 -2.95
C LYS A 29 -9.42 4.67 -4.11
N ILE A 30 -10.23 3.63 -3.93
CA ILE A 30 -10.50 2.61 -4.94
C ILE A 30 -11.23 3.18 -6.16
N THR A 31 -12.24 4.01 -5.93
CA THR A 31 -13.07 4.57 -7.01
C THR A 31 -12.39 5.72 -7.73
N GLY A 32 -11.14 6.06 -7.37
CA GLY A 32 -10.39 7.16 -7.98
C GLY A 32 -11.04 8.52 -7.77
N ARG A 33 -11.95 8.63 -6.79
CA ARG A 33 -12.71 9.87 -6.53
C ARG A 33 -11.87 10.94 -5.86
N GLN A 34 -10.66 10.61 -5.42
CA GLN A 34 -9.72 11.53 -4.83
C GLN A 34 -8.36 11.43 -5.54
N PRO A 35 -7.84 12.52 -6.11
CA PRO A 35 -6.44 12.59 -6.54
C PRO A 35 -5.52 12.35 -5.34
N LEU A 36 -4.44 11.58 -5.54
CA LEU A 36 -3.41 11.27 -4.54
C LEU A 36 -2.85 12.52 -3.83
N ASN A 37 -2.84 13.67 -4.51
CA ASN A 37 -2.30 14.94 -4.00
C ASN A 37 -3.37 15.90 -3.45
N SER A 38 -4.62 15.46 -3.32
CA SER A 38 -5.70 16.32 -2.82
C SER A 38 -5.71 16.36 -1.29
N LYS A 39 -6.09 17.50 -0.71
CA LYS A 39 -6.41 17.60 0.73
C LYS A 39 -7.50 16.62 1.17
N SER A 40 -8.31 16.14 0.21
CA SER A 40 -9.32 15.11 0.42
C SER A 40 -8.71 13.73 0.72
N TRP A 41 -7.52 13.42 0.17
CA TRP A 41 -6.81 12.14 0.35
C TRP A 41 -6.49 11.83 1.81
N THR A 42 -6.31 12.87 2.63
CA THR A 42 -5.95 12.75 4.04
C THR A 42 -7.09 13.13 4.99
N SER A 43 -8.25 13.59 4.49
CA SER A 43 -9.32 14.12 5.35
C SER A 43 -9.99 13.04 6.20
N HIS A 44 -10.36 11.90 5.62
CA HIS A 44 -10.96 10.77 6.34
C HIS A 44 -9.98 10.09 7.28
N VAL A 45 -8.72 10.01 6.85
CA VAL A 45 -7.57 9.59 7.66
C VAL A 45 -7.43 10.48 8.90
N ASN A 46 -7.42 11.80 8.73
CA ASN A 46 -7.36 12.73 9.86
C ASN A 46 -8.61 12.64 10.76
N GLY A 47 -9.79 12.44 10.17
CA GLY A 47 -11.03 12.23 10.91
C GLY A 47 -11.00 10.98 11.77
N ALA A 48 -10.55 9.86 11.22
CA ALA A 48 -10.43 8.61 11.96
C ALA A 48 -9.34 8.68 13.05
N LEU A 49 -8.23 9.41 12.81
CA LEU A 49 -7.24 9.72 13.85
C LEU A 49 -7.84 10.56 14.99
N ALA A 50 -8.68 11.54 14.66
CA ALA A 50 -9.39 12.35 15.66
C ALA A 50 -10.35 11.50 16.50
N LEU A 51 -11.01 10.50 15.91
CA LEU A 51 -11.86 9.55 16.65
C LEU A 51 -11.06 8.70 17.64
N VAL A 52 -9.89 8.19 17.22
CA VAL A 52 -9.00 7.42 18.11
C VAL A 52 -8.50 8.30 19.26
N ARG A 53 -8.12 9.56 18.98
CA ARG A 53 -7.71 10.53 20.01
C ARG A 53 -8.86 10.87 20.97
N LEU A 54 -10.06 11.09 20.45
CA LEU A 54 -11.25 11.40 21.24
C LEU A 54 -11.62 10.24 22.16
N ARG A 55 -11.51 9.00 21.66
CA ARG A 55 -11.73 7.81 22.46
C ARG A 55 -10.63 7.61 23.50
N GLY A 56 -9.36 7.87 23.15
CA GLY A 56 -8.20 7.54 23.98
C GLY A 56 -7.80 6.08 23.86
N LEU A 57 -6.49 5.81 23.77
CA LEU A 57 -5.96 4.44 23.56
C LEU A 57 -6.32 3.50 24.71
N ASP A 58 -6.30 4.01 25.94
CA ASP A 58 -6.64 3.25 27.16
C ASP A 58 -8.10 2.79 27.20
N HIS A 59 -8.96 3.23 26.27
CA HIS A 59 -10.33 2.73 26.14
C HIS A 59 -10.48 1.66 25.06
N PHE A 60 -9.38 1.17 24.49
CA PHE A 60 -9.31 -0.06 23.70
C PHE A 60 -8.73 -1.15 24.59
N GLN A 61 -9.56 -2.12 25.00
CA GLN A 61 -9.20 -3.06 26.07
C GLN A 61 -9.36 -4.53 25.67
N ASP A 62 -10.17 -4.83 24.65
CA ASP A 62 -10.39 -6.21 24.22
C ASP A 62 -9.63 -6.59 22.93
N PRO A 63 -9.41 -7.90 22.67
CA PRO A 63 -8.69 -8.35 21.47
C PRO A 63 -9.32 -7.91 20.13
N ALA A 64 -10.64 -7.80 20.05
CA ALA A 64 -11.31 -7.38 18.83
C ALA A 64 -11.04 -5.89 18.54
N GLU A 65 -10.96 -5.08 19.57
CA GLU A 65 -10.61 -3.67 19.54
C GLU A 65 -9.16 -3.43 19.10
N PHE A 66 -8.21 -4.25 19.57
CA PHE A 66 -6.84 -4.20 19.06
C PHE A 66 -6.77 -4.53 17.57
N HIS A 67 -7.56 -5.48 17.08
CA HIS A 67 -7.64 -5.74 15.64
C HIS A 67 -8.21 -4.57 14.83
N VAL A 68 -9.09 -3.75 15.40
CA VAL A 68 -9.54 -2.51 14.76
C VAL A 68 -8.37 -1.52 14.68
N LEU A 69 -7.58 -1.36 15.75
CA LEU A 69 -6.38 -0.52 15.75
C LEU A 69 -5.31 -1.02 14.76
N VAL A 70 -5.10 -2.33 14.62
CA VAL A 70 -4.20 -2.92 13.60
C VAL A 70 -4.67 -2.53 12.19
N ARG A 71 -5.96 -2.72 11.90
CA ARG A 71 -6.52 -2.39 10.58
C ARG A 71 -6.39 -0.90 10.28
N PHE A 72 -6.71 -0.08 11.28
CA PHE A 72 -6.53 1.36 11.21
C PHE A 72 -5.06 1.71 10.91
N ASN A 73 -4.11 1.18 11.68
CA ASN A 73 -2.69 1.48 11.51
C ASN A 73 -2.17 1.06 10.11
N ASN A 74 -2.47 -0.17 9.68
CA ASN A 74 -2.05 -0.68 8.38
C ASN A 74 -2.62 0.14 7.22
N HIS A 75 -3.90 0.50 7.29
CA HIS A 75 -4.55 1.31 6.27
C HIS A 75 -3.89 2.67 6.08
N PHE A 76 -3.47 3.28 7.18
CA PHE A 76 -2.78 4.58 7.17
C PHE A 76 -1.35 4.45 6.66
N LEU A 77 -0.63 3.42 7.10
CA LEU A 77 0.74 3.15 6.65
C LEU A 77 0.80 2.96 5.13
N ILE A 78 -0.15 2.22 4.55
CA ILE A 78 -0.26 2.07 3.09
C ILE A 78 -0.46 3.43 2.42
N GLY A 79 -1.32 4.28 2.98
CA GLY A 79 -1.52 5.65 2.49
C GLY A 79 -0.24 6.49 2.54
N CYS A 80 0.55 6.38 3.61
CA CYS A 80 1.83 7.06 3.75
C CYS A 80 2.86 6.58 2.73
N VAL A 81 2.96 5.26 2.54
CA VAL A 81 3.82 4.64 1.51
C VAL A 81 3.43 5.11 0.11
N ALA A 82 2.14 5.05 -0.24
CA ALA A 82 1.66 5.43 -1.56
C ALA A 82 1.83 6.93 -1.87
N SER A 83 1.77 7.78 -0.84
CA SER A 83 1.91 9.25 -0.99
C SER A 83 3.30 9.77 -0.66
N GLY A 84 4.24 8.94 -0.20
CA GLY A 84 5.54 9.37 0.33
C GLY A 84 5.43 10.39 1.47
N SER A 85 4.39 10.28 2.30
CA SER A 85 4.18 11.14 3.47
C SER A 85 4.76 10.51 4.72
N LEU A 86 5.19 11.31 5.69
CA LEU A 86 5.63 10.80 6.99
C LEU A 86 4.50 10.09 7.74
N VAL A 87 4.86 9.01 8.43
CA VAL A 87 3.99 8.34 9.40
C VAL A 87 3.98 9.18 10.68
N SER A 88 2.82 9.68 11.09
CA SER A 88 2.71 10.54 12.27
C SER A 88 3.04 9.81 13.57
N ASP A 89 3.57 10.53 14.56
CA ASP A 89 3.90 9.98 15.89
C ASP A 89 2.70 9.30 16.57
N VAL A 90 1.48 9.77 16.31
CA VAL A 90 0.27 9.14 16.87
C VAL A 90 0.02 7.77 16.26
N LEU A 91 0.33 7.56 14.97
CA LEU A 91 0.26 6.23 14.38
C LEU A 91 1.35 5.31 14.94
N LEU A 92 2.55 5.84 15.20
CA LEU A 92 3.61 5.09 15.86
C LEU A 92 3.22 4.72 17.30
N ALA A 93 2.54 5.62 18.03
CA ALA A 93 2.02 5.34 19.37
C ALA A 93 0.91 4.27 19.37
N ILE A 94 -0.03 4.34 18.42
CA ILE A 94 -1.06 3.30 18.24
C ILE A 94 -0.42 1.95 17.95
N ARG A 95 0.60 1.94 17.09
CA ARG A 95 1.34 0.74 16.74
C ARG A 95 1.99 0.12 17.97
N ARG A 96 2.78 0.88 18.73
CA ARG A 96 3.41 0.40 19.99
C ARG A 96 2.37 -0.12 20.98
N TYR A 97 1.26 0.60 21.16
CA TYR A 97 0.18 0.20 22.06
C TYR A 97 -0.38 -1.18 21.72
N VAL A 98 -0.55 -1.47 20.43
CA VAL A 98 -1.02 -2.76 19.92
C VAL A 98 0.05 -3.84 20.04
N GLU A 99 1.31 -3.53 19.72
CA GLU A 99 2.45 -4.46 19.82
C GLU A 99 2.67 -4.95 21.25
N GLU A 100 2.47 -4.10 22.25
CA GLU A 100 2.57 -4.47 23.67
C GLU A 100 1.45 -5.41 24.14
N ARG A 101 0.31 -5.45 23.42
CA ARG A 101 -0.92 -6.13 23.85
C ARG A 101 -1.29 -7.33 22.99
N LEU A 102 -0.74 -7.44 21.79
CA LEU A 102 -0.90 -8.57 20.90
C LEU A 102 0.44 -9.27 20.74
N ASP A 103 0.42 -10.60 20.70
CA ASP A 103 1.56 -11.41 20.27
C ASP A 103 1.72 -11.27 18.75
N VAL A 104 2.35 -10.17 18.32
CA VAL A 104 2.59 -9.87 16.91
C VAL A 104 3.90 -10.53 16.49
N PRO A 105 3.90 -11.41 15.47
CA PRO A 105 5.13 -12.06 15.04
C PRO A 105 6.18 -11.05 14.57
N ASP A 106 7.44 -11.25 14.96
CA ASP A 106 8.58 -10.38 14.61
C ASP A 106 8.65 -10.03 13.12
N TYR A 107 8.30 -10.97 12.26
CA TYR A 107 8.29 -10.75 10.81
C TYR A 107 7.29 -9.67 10.38
N THR A 108 6.13 -9.61 11.03
CA THR A 108 5.11 -8.58 10.77
C THR A 108 5.61 -7.20 11.21
N LEU A 109 6.34 -7.14 12.32
CA LEU A 109 6.94 -5.91 12.83
C LEU A 109 8.00 -5.39 11.86
N GLN A 110 8.95 -6.25 11.48
CA GLN A 110 10.02 -5.92 10.52
C GLN A 110 9.48 -5.45 9.16
N MET A 111 8.38 -6.05 8.71
CA MET A 111 7.66 -5.62 7.52
C MET A 111 7.14 -4.17 7.65
N SER A 112 6.47 -3.89 8.77
CA SER A 112 5.93 -2.58 9.08
C SER A 112 7.04 -1.53 9.20
N ASP A 113 8.15 -1.88 9.86
CA ASP A 113 9.32 -1.00 10.01
C ASP A 113 9.93 -0.61 8.66
N SER A 114 10.01 -1.58 7.74
CA SER A 114 10.56 -1.33 6.40
C SER A 114 9.63 -0.43 5.57
N MET A 115 8.31 -0.57 5.70
CA MET A 115 7.35 0.35 5.07
C MET A 115 7.42 1.78 5.64
N ILE A 116 7.56 1.92 6.96
CA ILE A 116 7.73 3.22 7.60
C ILE A 116 9.03 3.88 7.11
N SER A 117 10.11 3.09 7.03
CA SER A 117 11.41 3.55 6.52
C SER A 117 11.32 4.01 5.06
N TYR A 118 10.61 3.27 4.22
CA TYR A 118 10.37 3.67 2.83
C TYR A 118 9.59 4.99 2.73
N ALA A 119 8.49 5.12 3.49
CA ALA A 119 7.69 6.34 3.48
C ALA A 119 8.51 7.56 3.93
N LYS A 120 9.40 7.38 4.92
CA LYS A 120 10.35 8.40 5.36
C LYS A 120 11.36 8.76 4.26
N LEU A 121 12.01 7.76 3.66
CA LEU A 121 12.98 7.94 2.57
C LEU A 121 12.39 8.76 1.42
N GLN A 122 11.19 8.41 0.97
CA GLN A 122 10.47 9.14 -0.07
C GLN A 122 10.17 10.59 0.31
N ASN A 123 9.80 10.82 1.58
CA ASN A 123 9.54 12.16 2.06
C ASN A 123 10.81 13.03 2.06
N GLU A 124 11.91 12.49 2.55
CA GLU A 124 13.21 13.18 2.61
C GLU A 124 13.74 13.50 1.21
N LYS A 125 13.61 12.55 0.27
CA LYS A 125 13.93 12.78 -1.14
C LYS A 125 13.11 13.92 -1.75
N ARG A 126 11.79 13.89 -1.59
CA ARG A 126 10.90 14.92 -2.13
C ARG A 126 11.19 16.31 -1.56
N ARG A 127 11.61 16.38 -0.30
CA ARG A 127 11.99 17.64 0.36
C ARG A 127 13.38 18.14 -0.02
N GLY A 128 14.11 17.41 -0.86
CA GLY A 128 15.48 17.74 -1.24
C GLY A 128 16.47 17.63 -0.08
N VAL A 129 16.13 16.84 0.96
CA VAL A 129 17.02 16.63 2.11
C VAL A 129 18.13 15.64 1.76
N LEU A 130 17.81 14.63 0.95
CA LEU A 130 18.77 13.62 0.48
C LEU A 130 19.26 13.97 -0.93
N SER A 131 20.57 13.85 -1.14
CA SER A 131 21.17 13.81 -2.47
C SER A 131 20.70 12.58 -3.27
N ASP A 132 21.01 12.56 -4.56
CA ASP A 132 20.71 11.41 -5.43
C ASP A 132 21.49 10.18 -4.97
N GLU A 133 22.77 10.35 -4.63
CA GLU A 133 23.65 9.29 -4.15
C GLU A 133 23.17 8.70 -2.82
N GLU A 134 22.84 9.54 -1.83
CA GLU A 134 22.32 9.08 -0.54
C GLU A 134 20.98 8.37 -0.71
N PHE A 135 20.11 8.87 -1.59
CA PHE A 135 18.84 8.22 -1.88
C PHE A 135 19.04 6.83 -2.48
N ILE A 136 19.99 6.68 -3.41
CA ILE A 136 20.34 5.39 -4.01
C ILE A 136 20.85 4.44 -2.94
N GLU A 137 21.81 4.86 -2.12
CA GLU A 137 22.41 4.04 -1.07
C GLU A 137 21.36 3.52 -0.09
N VAL A 138 20.54 4.41 0.48
CA VAL A 138 19.51 4.06 1.45
C VAL A 138 18.40 3.20 0.82
N SER A 139 18.05 3.45 -0.44
CA SER A 139 17.09 2.62 -1.18
C SER A 139 17.59 1.19 -1.38
N LEU A 140 18.87 1.02 -1.73
CA LEU A 140 19.49 -0.29 -1.92
C LEU A 140 19.61 -1.04 -0.59
N GLU A 141 19.98 -0.36 0.49
CA GLU A 141 20.01 -0.96 1.83
C GLU A 141 18.62 -1.44 2.25
N LEU A 142 17.59 -0.64 1.96
CA LEU A 142 16.21 -1.00 2.28
C LEU A 142 15.70 -2.18 1.43
N ASP A 143 15.98 -2.23 0.11
CA ASP A 143 15.63 -3.39 -0.70
C ASP A 143 16.38 -4.65 -0.26
N ALA A 144 17.65 -4.53 0.13
CA ALA A 144 18.43 -5.66 0.66
C ALA A 144 17.83 -6.19 1.97
N LYS A 145 17.41 -5.31 2.88
CA LYS A 145 16.69 -5.69 4.12
C LYS A 145 15.39 -6.41 3.78
N LEU A 146 14.58 -5.86 2.87
CA LEU A 146 13.34 -6.48 2.43
C LEU A 146 13.62 -7.85 1.81
N GLN A 147 14.61 -7.98 0.92
CA GLN A 147 15.00 -9.25 0.31
C GLN A 147 15.43 -10.29 1.36
N ALA A 148 16.22 -9.89 2.35
CA ALA A 148 16.63 -10.77 3.44
C ALA A 148 15.42 -11.26 4.26
N LEU A 149 14.43 -10.40 4.49
CA LEU A 149 13.17 -10.80 5.12
C LEU A 149 12.43 -11.84 4.27
N ASP A 150 12.30 -11.63 2.96
CA ASP A 150 11.60 -12.57 2.07
C ASP A 150 12.23 -13.97 2.06
N LEU A 151 13.57 -14.02 2.04
CA LEU A 151 14.35 -15.27 2.04
C LEU A 151 14.26 -16.03 3.36
N ASN A 152 14.19 -15.31 4.49
CA ASN A 152 14.14 -15.89 5.83
C ASN A 152 12.71 -16.03 6.36
N MET A 153 11.71 -15.89 5.50
CA MET A 153 10.31 -15.90 5.92
C MET A 153 9.90 -17.31 6.40
N PRO A 154 9.28 -17.44 7.59
CA PRO A 154 9.01 -18.76 8.16
C PRO A 154 7.95 -19.53 7.35
N PRO A 155 7.97 -20.88 7.38
CA PRO A 155 7.09 -21.72 6.53
C PRO A 155 5.59 -21.38 6.56
N PRO A 156 4.98 -20.99 7.70
CA PRO A 156 3.57 -20.60 7.71
C PRO A 156 3.23 -19.41 6.81
N TRP A 157 4.21 -18.61 6.42
CA TRP A 157 4.08 -17.45 5.52
C TRP A 157 4.42 -17.77 4.06
N GLY A 158 4.74 -19.02 3.77
CA GLY A 158 4.89 -19.52 2.42
C GLY A 158 3.59 -19.44 1.63
N TYR A 159 3.73 -19.58 0.31
CA TYR A 159 2.63 -19.66 -0.63
C TYR A 159 2.80 -20.86 -1.56
N SER A 160 1.69 -21.35 -2.09
CA SER A 160 1.69 -22.37 -3.14
C SER A 160 1.38 -21.71 -4.47
N ARG A 161 2.24 -21.88 -5.47
CA ARG A 161 2.02 -21.36 -6.82
C ARG A 161 1.28 -22.38 -7.68
N THR A 162 0.18 -21.94 -8.28
CA THR A 162 -0.56 -22.71 -9.27
C THR A 162 -0.33 -22.12 -10.65
N LEU A 163 0.15 -22.94 -11.59
CA LEU A 163 0.33 -22.57 -13.00
C LEU A 163 -0.96 -22.81 -13.78
N LEU A 164 -1.22 -21.97 -14.78
CA LEU A 164 -2.40 -21.99 -15.62
C LEU A 164 -2.01 -22.29 -17.07
N SER A 165 -2.88 -23.01 -17.78
CA SER A 165 -2.70 -23.30 -19.20
C SER A 165 -3.07 -22.14 -20.11
N HIS A 166 -3.80 -21.15 -19.60
CA HIS A 166 -4.26 -19.98 -20.35
C HIS A 166 -4.35 -18.76 -19.43
N LYS A 167 -4.27 -17.57 -20.02
CA LYS A 167 -4.42 -16.32 -19.29
C LYS A 167 -5.84 -16.22 -18.72
N SER A 168 -5.94 -15.84 -17.45
CA SER A 168 -7.19 -15.51 -16.80
C SER A 168 -7.16 -14.05 -16.36
N GLU A 169 -8.33 -13.40 -16.35
CA GLU A 169 -8.45 -12.05 -15.77
C GLU A 169 -8.17 -12.03 -14.26
N ARG A 170 -8.24 -13.20 -13.61
CA ARG A 170 -8.07 -13.38 -12.16
C ARG A 170 -6.66 -13.79 -11.77
N SER A 171 -5.79 -14.07 -12.75
CA SER A 171 -4.43 -14.51 -12.52
C SER A 171 -3.44 -13.44 -12.89
N PHE A 172 -2.28 -13.53 -12.27
CA PHE A 172 -1.15 -12.77 -12.71
C PHE A 172 -0.42 -13.55 -13.80
N ASP A 173 -0.48 -13.04 -15.03
CA ASP A 173 0.03 -13.75 -16.20
C ASP A 173 -0.57 -15.18 -16.27
N LEU A 174 0.27 -16.22 -16.20
CA LEU A 174 -0.14 -17.63 -16.21
C LEU A 174 -0.08 -18.30 -14.84
N TYR A 175 -0.14 -17.55 -13.73
CA TYR A 175 -0.14 -18.16 -12.40
C TYR A 175 -0.88 -17.35 -11.33
N PHE A 176 -1.14 -18.01 -10.19
CA PHE A 176 -1.54 -17.33 -8.97
C PHE A 176 -0.90 -17.99 -7.75
N ASP A 177 -0.71 -17.21 -6.69
CA ASP A 177 -0.17 -17.69 -5.42
C ASP A 177 -1.33 -17.86 -4.42
N THR A 178 -1.38 -19.03 -3.78
CA THR A 178 -2.35 -19.35 -2.72
C THR A 178 -1.68 -19.27 -1.35
N TYR A 179 -2.35 -18.63 -0.40
CA TYR A 179 -1.85 -18.43 0.95
C TYR A 179 -2.75 -19.12 1.98
N SER A 180 -2.16 -19.56 3.09
CA SER A 180 -2.89 -20.22 4.18
C SER A 180 -3.92 -19.32 4.87
N HIS A 181 -3.75 -17.99 4.81
CA HIS A 181 -4.70 -17.04 5.40
C HIS A 181 -4.68 -15.70 4.66
N ARG A 182 -5.84 -15.03 4.58
CA ARG A 182 -5.98 -13.74 3.87
C ARG A 182 -5.03 -12.65 4.38
N ASN A 183 -4.76 -12.61 5.69
CA ASN A 183 -3.88 -11.59 6.27
C ASN A 183 -2.42 -11.79 5.81
N LYS A 184 -1.99 -13.03 5.58
CA LYS A 184 -0.65 -13.35 5.07
C LYS A 184 -0.53 -12.96 3.60
N CYS A 185 -1.56 -13.27 2.80
CA CYS A 185 -1.67 -12.79 1.42
C CYS A 185 -1.55 -11.26 1.36
N HIS A 186 -2.34 -10.56 2.16
CA HIS A 186 -2.32 -9.10 2.23
C HIS A 186 -0.95 -8.54 2.61
N ALA A 187 -0.34 -9.03 3.69
CA ALA A 187 0.98 -8.59 4.13
C ALA A 187 2.07 -8.84 3.07
N ARG A 188 2.06 -10.00 2.39
CA ARG A 188 3.02 -10.30 1.31
C ARG A 188 2.79 -9.46 0.07
N ASN A 189 1.55 -9.11 -0.25
CA ASN A 189 1.28 -8.21 -1.36
C ASN A 189 1.76 -6.78 -1.06
N ILE A 190 1.57 -6.29 0.17
CA ILE A 190 2.09 -4.98 0.58
C ILE A 190 3.62 -4.95 0.49
N PHE A 191 4.27 -6.01 0.95
CA PHE A 191 5.73 -6.15 0.83
C PHE A 191 6.23 -6.10 -0.61
N ARG A 192 5.59 -6.85 -1.50
CA ARG A 192 5.90 -6.84 -2.94
C ARG A 192 5.73 -5.43 -3.51
N VAL A 193 4.65 -4.73 -3.13
CA VAL A 193 4.42 -3.34 -3.52
C VAL A 193 5.54 -2.43 -3.02
N ALA A 194 5.97 -2.55 -1.77
CA ALA A 194 7.06 -1.72 -1.24
C ALA A 194 8.37 -1.89 -2.04
N ARG A 195 8.75 -3.14 -2.36
CA ARG A 195 9.93 -3.41 -3.20
C ARG A 195 9.77 -2.85 -4.62
N ILE A 196 8.59 -2.98 -5.23
CA ILE A 196 8.30 -2.40 -6.54
C ILE A 196 8.50 -0.89 -6.50
N LEU A 197 7.92 -0.21 -5.52
CA LEU A 197 8.00 1.25 -5.41
C LEU A 197 9.44 1.74 -5.16
N ILE A 198 10.25 1.00 -4.40
CA ILE A 198 11.70 1.29 -4.24
C ILE A 198 12.41 1.20 -5.59
N ASN A 199 12.21 0.09 -6.31
CA ASN A 199 12.86 -0.14 -7.60
C ASN A 199 12.41 0.86 -8.65
N GLU A 200 11.11 1.20 -8.72
CA GLU A 200 10.59 2.25 -9.59
C GLU A 200 11.25 3.60 -9.30
N SER A 201 11.35 3.99 -8.02
CA SER A 201 11.98 5.26 -7.65
C SER A 201 13.46 5.34 -8.02
N LEU A 202 14.18 4.21 -7.93
CA LEU A 202 15.57 4.11 -8.39
C LEU A 202 15.65 4.25 -9.91
N ILE A 203 14.79 3.53 -10.64
CA ILE A 203 14.75 3.59 -12.11
C ILE A 203 14.45 5.01 -12.58
N ASP A 204 13.44 5.67 -12.01
CA ASP A 204 13.06 7.04 -12.36
C ASP A 204 14.25 7.99 -12.15
N LEU A 205 14.94 7.88 -11.02
CA LEU A 205 16.14 8.68 -10.74
C LEU A 205 17.26 8.44 -11.76
N PHE A 206 17.49 7.18 -12.17
CA PHE A 206 18.50 6.84 -13.18
C PHE A 206 18.11 7.28 -14.59
N LEU A 207 16.81 7.40 -14.90
CA LEU A 207 16.34 7.91 -16.18
C LEU A 207 16.42 9.44 -16.25
N GLU A 208 16.21 10.12 -15.12
CA GLU A 208 16.32 11.58 -15.01
C GLU A 208 17.77 12.07 -14.93
N SER A 209 18.67 11.23 -14.39
CA SER A 209 20.08 11.55 -14.22
C SER A 209 20.94 10.94 -15.34
N SER A 210 21.90 11.69 -15.89
CA SER A 210 22.92 11.19 -16.83
C SER A 210 23.94 10.23 -16.17
N ILE A 211 23.55 9.48 -15.14
CA ILE A 211 24.41 8.65 -14.27
C ILE A 211 24.50 7.20 -14.80
N ALA A 212 24.15 6.97 -16.07
CA ALA A 212 24.03 5.65 -16.69
C ALA A 212 25.28 4.75 -16.53
N ASP A 213 26.49 5.29 -16.43
CA ASP A 213 27.70 4.47 -16.55
C ASP A 213 28.23 3.85 -15.23
N LYS A 214 27.96 4.42 -14.04
CA LYS A 214 28.55 3.91 -12.78
C LYS A 214 27.73 2.85 -12.06
N HIS A 215 26.41 2.82 -12.22
CA HIS A 215 25.53 1.89 -11.48
C HIS A 215 24.93 0.76 -12.34
N LEU A 216 25.27 0.69 -13.63
CA LEU A 216 24.79 -0.34 -14.56
C LEU A 216 25.17 -1.78 -14.13
N ALA A 217 26.27 -1.95 -13.41
CA ALA A 217 26.66 -3.24 -12.83
C ALA A 217 25.75 -3.66 -11.67
N SER A 218 25.28 -2.69 -10.86
CA SER A 218 24.30 -2.94 -9.79
C SER A 218 22.91 -3.22 -10.35
N MET A 219 22.58 -2.67 -11.53
CA MET A 219 21.35 -2.97 -12.26
C MET A 219 21.26 -4.42 -12.73
N ARG A 220 22.35 -5.14 -13.01
CA ARG A 220 22.25 -6.56 -13.44
C ARG A 220 21.68 -7.46 -12.34
N THR A 221 21.91 -7.11 -11.08
CA THR A 221 21.35 -7.82 -9.92
C THR A 221 19.87 -7.43 -9.71
N ALA A 222 19.50 -6.18 -9.98
CA ALA A 222 18.11 -5.68 -9.96
C ALA A 222 17.29 -6.14 -11.19
N SER A 223 17.92 -6.38 -12.34
CA SER A 223 17.29 -6.75 -13.62
C SER A 223 16.59 -8.11 -13.56
N ASN A 224 17.08 -9.04 -12.74
CA ASN A 224 16.36 -10.29 -12.45
C ASN A 224 15.01 -10.05 -11.72
N TYR A 225 14.81 -8.88 -11.10
CA TYR A 225 13.55 -8.46 -10.49
C TYR A 225 12.70 -7.56 -11.39
N ILE A 226 13.28 -6.89 -12.40
CA ILE A 226 12.58 -5.97 -13.32
C ILE A 226 11.57 -6.71 -14.21
N THR A 227 11.84 -7.96 -14.59
CA THR A 227 10.84 -8.80 -15.30
C THR A 227 9.69 -9.25 -14.39
N LEU A 228 9.85 -9.19 -13.07
CA LEU A 228 8.80 -9.55 -12.10
C LEU A 228 8.02 -8.31 -11.61
N ALA A 229 8.69 -7.16 -11.46
CA ALA A 229 8.15 -5.93 -10.88
C ALA A 229 7.28 -5.11 -11.85
N VAL A 230 7.71 -4.96 -13.12
CA VAL A 230 6.93 -4.25 -14.16
C VAL A 230 5.61 -4.97 -14.44
N THR A 231 5.59 -6.29 -14.28
CA THR A 231 4.38 -7.10 -14.50
C THR A 231 3.52 -7.09 -13.23
N LEU A 232 4.08 -7.18 -12.00
CA LEU A 232 3.29 -7.13 -10.75
C LEU A 232 2.65 -5.75 -10.47
N ALA A 233 3.23 -4.63 -10.90
CA ALA A 233 2.61 -3.29 -10.73
C ALA A 233 1.33 -3.15 -11.58
N PHE A 234 1.33 -3.71 -12.79
CA PHE A 234 0.12 -3.88 -13.60
C PHE A 234 -0.84 -4.87 -12.95
N ALA A 235 -0.34 -5.92 -12.30
CA ALA A 235 -1.15 -6.90 -11.59
C ALA A 235 -1.77 -6.33 -10.31
N THR A 236 -1.10 -5.53 -9.49
CA THR A 236 -1.71 -4.99 -8.28
C THR A 236 -2.73 -3.93 -8.63
N ARG A 237 -2.50 -3.06 -9.62
CA ARG A 237 -3.55 -2.15 -10.11
C ARG A 237 -4.73 -2.91 -10.73
N LYS A 238 -4.47 -3.90 -11.58
CA LYS A 238 -5.52 -4.66 -12.31
C LYS A 238 -6.21 -5.73 -11.45
N SER A 239 -5.51 -6.35 -10.49
CA SER A 239 -6.05 -7.31 -9.52
C SER A 239 -6.76 -6.61 -8.37
N LEU A 240 -6.36 -5.39 -7.96
CA LEU A 240 -7.22 -4.57 -7.10
C LEU A 240 -8.51 -4.22 -7.86
N LEU A 241 -8.42 -3.74 -9.10
CA LEU A 241 -9.59 -3.45 -9.94
C LEU A 241 -10.45 -4.70 -10.25
N ALA A 242 -9.85 -5.88 -10.46
CA ALA A 242 -10.55 -7.14 -10.73
C ALA A 242 -11.16 -7.76 -9.46
N PHE A 243 -10.51 -7.63 -8.30
CA PHE A 243 -11.06 -8.00 -6.99
C PHE A 243 -12.29 -7.17 -6.64
N LEU A 244 -12.37 -5.95 -7.15
CA LEU A 244 -13.50 -5.02 -6.95
C LEU A 244 -14.60 -5.16 -8.00
N ASN A 245 -14.33 -5.85 -9.11
CA ASN A 245 -15.30 -6.12 -10.17
C ASN A 245 -16.26 -7.26 -9.79
N GLU A 246 -16.07 -7.94 -8.65
CA GLU A 246 -16.85 -9.13 -8.30
C GLU A 246 -18.23 -8.87 -7.67
N ARG A 247 -18.63 -7.65 -7.29
CA ARG A 247 -20.04 -7.40 -6.87
C ARG A 247 -20.54 -5.99 -7.22
N HIS A 248 -21.47 -5.97 -8.18
CA HIS A 248 -22.29 -4.85 -8.66
C HIS A 248 -21.54 -3.75 -9.44
N MET A 249 -21.86 -3.62 -10.73
CA MET A 249 -22.45 -2.41 -11.33
C MET A 249 -22.59 -2.59 -12.86
N SER A 250 -23.77 -3.03 -13.29
CA SER A 250 -24.28 -3.06 -14.67
C SER A 250 -24.51 -1.67 -15.28
N GLY A 251 -23.63 -0.70 -15.03
CA GLY A 251 -23.94 0.73 -15.21
C GLY A 251 -22.89 1.61 -15.87
N LEU A 252 -21.73 1.11 -16.29
CA LEU A 252 -20.64 1.94 -16.83
C LEU A 252 -20.43 1.86 -18.35
N GLY A 253 -21.33 1.20 -19.08
CA GLY A 253 -21.34 1.15 -20.55
C GLY A 253 -21.57 2.49 -21.27
N LYS A 254 -21.82 3.59 -20.54
CA LYS A 254 -22.06 4.91 -21.12
C LYS A 254 -20.85 5.85 -21.12
N TYR A 255 -19.79 5.56 -20.35
CA TYR A 255 -18.63 6.45 -20.25
C TYR A 255 -17.47 6.13 -21.21
N LEU A 256 -17.45 4.93 -21.82
CA LEU A 256 -16.43 4.55 -22.81
C LEU A 256 -16.74 5.03 -24.24
N HIS A 257 -17.95 5.53 -24.50
CA HIS A 257 -18.33 6.01 -25.84
C HIS A 257 -17.85 7.43 -26.16
N CYS A 258 -17.34 8.18 -25.17
CA CYS A 258 -16.92 9.57 -25.34
C CYS A 258 -15.42 9.75 -25.59
N LEU A 259 -14.60 8.70 -25.41
CA LEU A 259 -13.16 8.74 -25.63
C LEU A 259 -12.71 8.08 -26.95
N ALA A 260 -13.63 7.46 -27.69
CA ALA A 260 -13.36 6.86 -29.00
C ALA A 260 -13.55 7.84 -30.19
N ALA A 261 -13.94 9.09 -29.94
CA ALA A 261 -14.30 10.04 -30.99
C ALA A 261 -13.24 11.11 -31.34
N THR A 262 -12.02 11.05 -30.76
CA THR A 262 -11.01 12.10 -30.96
C THR A 262 -9.73 11.68 -31.68
N HIS A 263 -9.63 10.46 -32.22
CA HIS A 263 -8.58 10.10 -33.18
C HIS A 263 -9.16 9.48 -34.43
N SER A 264 -9.74 10.34 -35.26
CA SER A 264 -9.92 10.12 -36.69
C SER A 264 -9.28 11.30 -37.40
N LEU A 265 -8.06 11.14 -37.91
CA LEU A 265 -7.54 11.99 -38.98
C LEU A 265 -7.03 11.10 -40.12
N PRO A 266 -7.19 11.56 -41.37
CA PRO A 266 -7.33 10.71 -42.54
C PRO A 266 -5.98 10.33 -43.14
N SER A 267 -5.94 9.18 -43.79
CA SER A 267 -4.89 8.79 -44.72
C SER A 267 -5.51 8.50 -46.08
N GLY A 268 -5.17 9.32 -47.08
CA GLY A 268 -5.53 9.12 -48.49
C GLY A 268 -6.62 10.05 -48.98
#